data_AF-A0A6I2HZB0-F1
#
_entry.id   AF-A0A6I2HZB0-F1
#
_cell.length_a   1.000
_cell.length_b   1.000
_cell.length_c   1.000
_cell.angle_alpha   90.00
_cell.angle_beta   90.00
_cell.angle_gamma   90.00
#
_symmetry.space_group_name_H-M   'P 1'
#
loop_
_entity.id
_entity.type
_entity.pdbx_description
1 polymer ?
#
loop_
_entity_poly.entity_id
_entity_poly.type
_entity_poly.pdbx_seq_one_letter_code
_entity_poly.pdbx_strand_id
1 'polypeptide(L)'
;MAYIRQLPSGKWNAQVRVKGFPTKTATRDTKIEIEIWAREQEQTIRYAPPTIKTLSLSYLTEVMIRNGKKRGGYDSIENRLNVIDRTISGKPLEALTRDDVIAYRQERLNHVSGSTVRLELQLLSRFLRWSAAEKSVNCVDVVDGVKLPEPGKPRSKIIEPYEYEMILDRASDKAKPIIMVAWETAMRRSEVLALTPAMINFNKKVITLTYDQTKNGEAREVPLSSTALELLKQLCDGRERRAKLFTLTPYAVTQAFRRAARLAHVYGVCFHSIRHTTITRYAEMGFNTLQLQCISGHKTISMLARYSHIKASKVADLMN
;
A
#
# COMPACT_ATOMS: atom_id res chain seq x y z
N MET A 1 -4.94 -28.76 17.52
CA MET A 1 -5.27 -30.13 17.93
C MET A 1 -4.55 -31.08 17.01
N ALA A 2 -3.77 -31.97 17.60
CA ALA A 2 -3.08 -33.05 16.90
C ALA A 2 -4.09 -34.00 16.26
N TYR A 3 -3.86 -34.35 15.01
CA TYR A 3 -4.60 -35.40 14.32
C TYR A 3 -3.83 -36.71 14.46
N ILE A 4 -4.43 -37.71 15.11
CA ILE A 4 -3.81 -39.01 15.39
C ILE A 4 -4.55 -40.10 14.64
N ARG A 5 -3.80 -41.00 13.97
CA ARG A 5 -4.36 -42.13 13.22
C ARG A 5 -3.48 -43.37 13.33
N GLN A 6 -4.08 -44.55 13.19
CA GLN A 6 -3.35 -45.81 13.04
C GLN A 6 -3.04 -46.06 11.56
N LEU A 7 -1.84 -46.56 11.27
CA LEU A 7 -1.37 -46.92 9.93
C LEU A 7 -1.63 -48.42 9.66
N PRO A 8 -1.68 -48.85 8.38
CA PRO A 8 -1.81 -50.27 8.02
C PRO A 8 -0.73 -51.18 8.62
N SER A 9 0.43 -50.62 8.94
CA SER A 9 1.55 -51.31 9.60
C SER A 9 1.35 -51.53 11.10
N GLY A 10 0.18 -51.22 11.68
CA GLY A 10 -0.11 -51.29 13.12
C GLY A 10 0.40 -50.11 13.95
N LYS A 11 1.38 -49.35 13.43
CA LYS A 11 1.98 -48.15 14.05
C LYS A 11 1.01 -46.97 14.09
N TRP A 12 1.27 -46.03 14.99
CA TRP A 12 0.47 -44.82 15.20
C TRP A 12 1.17 -43.57 14.71
N ASN A 13 0.47 -42.73 13.95
CA ASN A 13 0.97 -41.48 13.39
C ASN A 13 0.20 -40.28 13.96
N ALA A 14 0.93 -39.23 14.34
CA ALA A 14 0.34 -37.95 14.71
C ALA A 14 0.85 -36.82 13.83
N GLN A 15 -0.04 -35.89 13.55
CA GLN A 15 0.25 -34.65 12.86
C GLN A 15 -0.25 -33.46 13.67
N VAL A 16 0.68 -32.64 14.14
CA VAL A 16 0.40 -31.42 14.90
C VAL A 16 0.41 -30.22 13.95
N ARG A 17 -0.76 -29.63 13.74
CA ARG A 17 -0.94 -28.41 12.92
C ARG A 17 -1.39 -27.26 13.81
N VAL A 18 -0.53 -26.27 14.00
CA VAL A 18 -0.85 -25.02 14.70
C VAL A 18 -0.54 -23.86 13.77
N LYS A 19 -1.47 -22.91 13.65
CA LYS A 19 -1.32 -21.75 12.75
C LYS A 19 -0.09 -20.93 13.16
N GLY A 20 0.80 -20.63 12.21
CA GLY A 20 2.03 -19.88 12.46
C GLY A 20 3.26 -20.74 12.77
N PHE A 21 3.10 -22.03 13.06
CA PHE A 21 4.18 -22.97 13.35
C PHE A 21 4.33 -24.02 12.22
N PRO A 22 5.55 -24.56 11.98
CA PRO A 22 5.73 -25.67 11.05
C PRO A 22 4.93 -26.90 11.48
N THR A 23 4.32 -27.58 10.51
CA THR A 23 3.64 -28.86 10.77
C THR A 23 4.67 -29.88 11.25
N LYS A 24 4.44 -30.47 12.42
CA LYS A 24 5.25 -31.57 12.95
C LYS A 24 4.51 -32.89 12.79
N THR A 25 5.23 -33.92 12.35
CA THR A 25 4.70 -35.27 12.18
C THR A 25 5.64 -36.27 12.81
N ALA A 26 5.09 -37.28 13.48
CA ALA A 26 5.85 -38.42 13.96
C ALA A 26 5.03 -39.70 13.86
N THR A 27 5.73 -40.83 13.87
CA THR A 27 5.14 -42.16 13.95
C THR A 27 5.80 -42.92 15.11
N ARG A 28 4.99 -43.64 15.90
CA ARG A 28 5.39 -44.44 17.06
C ARG A 28 4.68 -45.79 17.03
N ASP A 29 5.15 -46.74 17.81
CA ASP A 29 4.63 -48.11 17.77
C ASP A 29 3.32 -48.22 18.56
N THR A 30 3.16 -47.43 19.63
CA THR A 30 1.94 -47.44 20.46
C THR A 30 1.13 -46.15 20.35
N LYS A 31 -0.17 -46.25 20.65
CA LYS A 31 -1.08 -45.11 20.75
C LYS A 31 -0.67 -44.12 21.84
N ILE A 32 -0.23 -44.67 22.99
CA ILE A 32 0.14 -43.86 24.17
C ILE A 32 1.38 -43.00 23.86
N GLU A 33 2.42 -43.59 23.25
CA GLU A 33 3.63 -42.85 22.88
C GLU A 33 3.34 -41.70 21.92
N ILE A 34 2.47 -41.92 20.92
CA ILE A 34 2.15 -40.86 19.97
C ILE A 34 1.29 -39.76 20.60
N GLU A 35 0.41 -40.10 21.55
CA GLU A 35 -0.40 -39.13 22.30
C GLU A 35 0.46 -38.26 23.22
N ILE A 36 1.43 -38.87 23.92
CA ILE A 36 2.41 -38.14 24.75
C ILE A 36 3.23 -37.19 23.86
N TRP A 37 3.81 -37.71 22.78
CA TRP A 37 4.58 -36.89 21.83
C TRP A 37 3.74 -35.73 21.26
N ALA A 38 2.50 -35.99 20.86
CA ALA A 38 1.60 -34.97 20.33
C ALA A 38 1.32 -33.86 21.36
N ARG A 39 1.05 -34.25 22.62
CA ARG A 39 0.80 -33.31 23.72
C ARG A 39 2.04 -32.48 24.06
N GLU A 40 3.22 -33.08 24.08
CA GLU A 40 4.50 -32.36 24.28
C GLU A 40 4.76 -31.34 23.18
N GLN A 41 4.49 -31.71 21.91
CA GLN A 41 4.63 -30.76 20.80
C GLN A 41 3.62 -29.63 20.90
N GLU A 42 2.37 -29.90 21.28
CA GLU A 42 1.36 -28.85 21.50
C GLU A 42 1.74 -27.91 22.67
N GLN A 43 2.28 -28.44 23.76
CA GLN A 43 2.80 -27.62 24.87
C GLN A 43 4.01 -26.80 24.44
N THR A 44 4.98 -27.41 23.77
CA THR A 44 6.17 -26.71 23.24
C THR A 44 5.76 -25.55 22.35
N ILE A 45 4.75 -25.74 21.48
CA ILE A 45 4.23 -24.68 20.62
C ILE A 45 3.47 -23.62 21.43
N ARG A 46 2.69 -24.03 22.43
CA ARG A 46 1.92 -23.12 23.29
C ARG A 46 2.83 -22.18 24.09
N TYR A 47 3.97 -22.68 24.57
CA TYR A 47 4.94 -21.91 25.35
C TYR A 47 6.13 -21.43 24.51
N ALA A 48 6.11 -21.63 23.19
CA ALA A 48 7.16 -21.13 22.33
C ALA A 48 7.18 -19.60 22.40
N PRO A 49 8.36 -18.98 22.60
CA PRO A 49 8.42 -17.54 22.68
C PRO A 49 8.01 -16.93 21.34
N PRO A 50 7.22 -15.84 21.36
CA PRO A 50 6.64 -15.27 20.16
C PRO A 50 7.73 -14.71 19.24
N THR A 51 7.50 -14.80 17.93
CA THR A 51 8.37 -14.28 16.87
C THR A 51 7.58 -13.33 15.99
N ILE A 52 8.26 -12.67 15.04
CA ILE A 52 7.58 -11.84 14.03
C ILE A 52 6.56 -12.68 13.27
N LYS A 53 6.94 -13.86 12.79
CA LYS A 53 6.03 -14.77 12.07
C LYS A 53 4.78 -15.14 12.87
N THR A 54 4.93 -15.53 14.13
CA THR A 54 3.80 -16.04 14.93
C THR A 54 2.80 -14.94 15.26
N LEU A 55 3.24 -13.70 15.45
CA LEU A 55 2.38 -12.56 15.75
C LEU A 55 1.97 -11.72 14.52
N SER A 56 2.56 -11.95 13.35
CA SER A 56 2.25 -11.19 12.13
C SER A 56 0.78 -11.21 11.77
N LEU A 57 0.13 -12.38 11.87
CA LEU A 57 -1.29 -12.48 11.57
C LEU A 57 -2.14 -11.66 12.54
N SER A 58 -1.89 -11.78 13.85
CA SER A 58 -2.61 -11.02 14.88
C SER A 58 -2.44 -9.52 14.66
N TYR A 59 -1.22 -9.07 14.34
CA TYR A 59 -0.98 -7.67 13.99
C TYR A 59 -1.81 -7.24 12.78
N LEU A 60 -1.82 -8.03 11.72
CA LEU A 60 -2.58 -7.73 10.51
C LEU A 60 -4.09 -7.69 10.78
N THR A 61 -4.62 -8.60 11.59
CA THR A 61 -6.06 -8.68 11.88
C THR A 61 -6.53 -7.63 12.88
N GLU A 62 -5.69 -7.25 13.84
CA GLU A 62 -6.10 -6.34 14.93
C GLU A 62 -5.74 -4.88 14.61
N VAL A 63 -4.61 -4.64 13.96
CA VAL A 63 -4.11 -3.28 13.66
C VAL A 63 -4.46 -2.83 12.25
N MET A 64 -4.43 -3.77 11.29
CA MET A 64 -4.59 -3.48 9.87
C MET A 64 -5.97 -3.78 9.32
N ILE A 65 -6.90 -4.26 10.14
CA ILE A 65 -8.34 -4.32 9.84
C ILE A 65 -9.06 -3.33 10.74
N ARG A 66 -9.94 -2.52 10.18
CA ARG A 66 -10.83 -1.62 10.93
C ARG A 66 -12.24 -1.74 10.37
N ASN A 67 -13.23 -1.93 11.24
CA ASN A 67 -14.64 -2.13 10.86
C ASN A 67 -14.82 -3.23 9.79
N GLY A 68 -14.12 -4.36 9.96
CA GLY A 68 -14.17 -5.51 9.04
C GLY A 68 -13.49 -5.30 7.68
N LYS A 69 -12.82 -4.15 7.44
CA LYS A 69 -12.14 -3.86 6.17
C LYS A 69 -10.64 -3.70 6.33
N LYS A 70 -9.87 -4.24 5.38
CA LYS A 70 -8.41 -4.03 5.30
C LYS A 70 -8.09 -2.54 5.14
N ARG A 71 -7.21 -2.02 5.98
CA ARG A 71 -6.65 -0.67 5.85
C ARG A 71 -5.73 -0.58 4.64
N GLY A 72 -5.58 0.64 4.11
CA GLY A 72 -4.61 0.91 3.06
C GLY A 72 -3.20 0.47 3.48
N GLY A 73 -2.54 -0.31 2.62
CA GLY A 73 -1.19 -0.81 2.89
C GLY A 73 -1.13 -2.15 3.62
N TYR A 74 -2.26 -2.83 3.89
CA TYR A 74 -2.29 -4.17 4.49
C TYR A 74 -1.29 -5.12 3.81
N ASP A 75 -1.42 -5.34 2.50
CA ASP A 75 -0.58 -6.31 1.78
C ASP A 75 0.89 -5.86 1.74
N SER A 76 1.14 -4.55 1.78
CA SER A 76 2.51 -4.00 1.88
C SER A 76 3.12 -4.24 3.25
N ILE A 77 2.33 -4.20 4.32
CA ILE A 77 2.80 -4.48 5.68
C ILE A 77 3.04 -5.97 5.85
N GLU A 78 2.12 -6.81 5.39
CA GLU A 78 2.28 -8.27 5.38
C GLU A 78 3.58 -8.67 4.67
N ASN A 79 3.81 -8.16 3.46
CA ASN A 79 5.06 -8.43 2.73
C ASN A 79 6.31 -7.98 3.49
N ARG A 80 6.25 -6.82 4.17
CA ARG A 80 7.40 -6.33 4.94
C ARG A 80 7.67 -7.15 6.19
N LEU A 81 6.63 -7.54 6.93
CA LEU A 81 6.79 -8.44 8.08
C LEU A 81 7.42 -9.76 7.64
N ASN A 82 6.99 -10.32 6.51
CA ASN A 82 7.59 -11.53 5.93
C ASN A 82 9.06 -11.33 5.54
N VAL A 83 9.44 -10.18 4.97
CA VAL A 83 10.84 -9.88 4.63
C VAL A 83 11.70 -9.71 5.89
N ILE A 84 11.20 -8.99 6.89
CA ILE A 84 11.89 -8.78 8.16
C ILE A 84 12.10 -10.12 8.86
N ASP A 85 11.05 -10.93 8.99
CA ASP A 85 11.09 -12.25 9.63
C ASP A 85 12.11 -13.19 8.99
N ARG A 86 12.13 -13.27 7.66
CA ARG A 86 13.09 -14.10 6.90
C ARG A 86 14.54 -13.68 7.15
N THR A 87 14.80 -12.38 7.25
CA THR A 87 16.16 -11.87 7.39
C THR A 87 16.66 -11.99 8.83
N ILE A 88 15.79 -11.79 9.81
CA ILE A 88 16.10 -11.95 11.24
C ILE A 88 15.99 -13.42 11.69
N SER A 89 15.73 -14.34 10.75
CA SER A 89 15.77 -15.81 10.94
C SER A 89 14.82 -16.34 12.01
N GLY A 90 13.69 -15.68 12.24
CA GLY A 90 12.66 -16.15 13.18
C GLY A 90 13.08 -16.13 14.66
N LYS A 91 14.05 -15.27 15.04
CA LYS A 91 14.40 -15.06 16.44
C LYS A 91 13.17 -14.70 17.29
N PRO A 92 13.09 -15.19 18.55
CA PRO A 92 12.13 -14.71 19.53
C PRO A 92 12.19 -13.20 19.70
N LEU A 93 11.04 -12.53 19.86
CA LEU A 93 10.99 -11.07 20.01
C LEU A 93 11.76 -10.57 21.23
N GLU A 94 11.78 -11.35 22.31
CA GLU A 94 12.55 -11.07 23.54
C GLU A 94 14.07 -11.15 23.34
N ALA A 95 14.51 -11.94 22.36
CA ALA A 95 15.93 -12.17 22.06
C ALA A 95 16.45 -11.27 20.93
N LEU A 96 15.59 -10.41 20.38
CA LEU A 96 16.01 -9.41 19.39
C LEU A 96 16.89 -8.37 20.06
N THR A 97 17.97 -8.01 19.38
CA THR A 97 18.94 -7.02 19.86
C THR A 97 19.05 -5.85 18.88
N ARG A 98 19.69 -4.77 19.33
CA ARG A 98 20.00 -3.62 18.46
C ARG A 98 20.97 -4.01 17.33
N ASP A 99 21.90 -4.93 17.60
CA ASP A 99 22.86 -5.40 16.61
C ASP A 99 22.17 -6.20 15.50
N ASP A 100 21.13 -6.98 15.82
CA ASP A 100 20.30 -7.65 14.80
C ASP A 100 19.64 -6.65 13.86
N VAL A 101 19.15 -5.53 14.38
CA VAL A 101 18.53 -4.46 13.59
C VAL A 101 19.57 -3.76 12.71
N ILE A 102 20.79 -3.54 13.22
CA ILE A 102 21.89 -2.93 12.47
C ILE A 102 22.35 -3.86 11.34
N ALA A 103 22.52 -5.15 11.62
CA ALA A 103 22.86 -6.17 10.63
C ALA A 103 21.77 -6.29 9.56
N TYR A 104 20.49 -6.34 9.96
CA TYR A 104 19.35 -6.29 9.05
C TYR A 104 19.41 -5.06 8.13
N ARG A 105 19.61 -3.87 8.71
CA ARG A 105 19.69 -2.62 7.96
C ARG A 105 20.81 -2.67 6.92
N GLN A 106 22.01 -3.08 7.30
CA GLN A 106 23.17 -3.16 6.41
C GLN A 106 22.92 -4.13 5.26
N GLU A 107 22.44 -5.33 5.56
CA GLU A 107 22.16 -6.34 4.53
C GLU A 107 21.05 -5.87 3.57
N ARG A 108 19.97 -5.29 4.10
CA ARG A 108 18.85 -4.83 3.25
C ARG A 108 19.22 -3.68 2.34
N LEU A 109 20.14 -2.81 2.75
CA LEU A 109 20.62 -1.70 1.91
C LEU A 109 21.36 -2.19 0.66
N ASN A 110 21.86 -3.43 0.63
CA ASN A 110 22.46 -4.04 -0.57
C ASN A 110 21.41 -4.38 -1.64
N HIS A 111 20.14 -4.53 -1.26
CA HIS A 111 19.08 -5.04 -2.14
C HIS A 111 17.99 -4.01 -2.47
N VAL A 112 17.77 -3.03 -1.59
CA VAL A 112 16.69 -2.03 -1.74
C VAL A 112 17.13 -0.63 -1.32
N SER A 113 16.38 0.38 -1.76
CA SER A 113 16.65 1.77 -1.39
C SER A 113 16.50 2.03 0.11
N GLY A 114 17.22 3.03 0.61
CA GLY A 114 17.17 3.47 2.01
C GLY A 114 15.76 3.79 2.50
N SER A 115 14.90 4.39 1.65
CA SER A 115 13.48 4.61 1.99
C SER A 115 12.72 3.33 2.31
N THR A 116 13.00 2.24 1.61
CA THR A 116 12.34 0.95 1.85
C THR A 116 12.78 0.39 3.20
N VAL A 117 14.09 0.34 3.44
CA VAL A 117 14.66 -0.11 4.72
C VAL A 117 14.14 0.73 5.88
N ARG A 118 14.12 2.07 5.74
CA ARG A 118 13.56 2.98 6.74
C ARG A 118 12.12 2.61 7.10
N LEU A 119 11.26 2.36 6.12
CA LEU A 119 9.87 2.01 6.38
C LEU A 119 9.69 0.60 6.96
N GLU A 120 10.58 -0.34 6.64
CA GLU A 120 10.64 -1.67 7.26
C GLU A 120 11.03 -1.54 8.75
N LEU A 121 12.06 -0.75 9.07
CA LEU A 121 12.48 -0.50 10.45
C LEU A 121 11.40 0.22 11.28
N GLN A 122 10.74 1.23 10.71
CA GLN A 122 9.60 1.88 11.37
C GLN A 122 8.42 0.93 11.60
N LEU A 123 8.22 -0.05 10.72
CA LEU A 123 7.22 -1.09 10.93
C LEU A 123 7.63 -2.02 12.07
N LEU A 124 8.89 -2.48 12.10
CA LEU A 124 9.41 -3.33 13.17
C LEU A 124 9.28 -2.65 14.53
N SER A 125 9.66 -1.38 14.63
CA SER A 125 9.51 -0.57 15.85
C SER A 125 8.05 -0.56 16.35
N ARG A 126 7.09 -0.24 15.47
CA ARG A 126 5.66 -0.27 15.83
C ARG A 126 5.17 -1.67 16.20
N PHE A 127 5.66 -2.69 15.52
CA PHE A 127 5.30 -4.09 15.77
C PHE A 127 5.79 -4.55 17.15
N LEU A 128 7.01 -4.20 17.56
CA LEU A 128 7.57 -4.52 18.87
C LEU A 128 6.81 -3.81 20.00
N ARG A 129 6.56 -2.51 19.85
CA ARG A 129 5.76 -1.76 20.84
C ARG A 129 4.36 -2.32 21.01
N TRP A 130 3.70 -2.66 19.91
CA TRP A 130 2.39 -3.31 19.94
C TRP A 130 2.45 -4.69 20.61
N SER A 131 3.48 -5.49 20.31
CA SER A 131 3.67 -6.82 20.91
C SER A 131 3.86 -6.72 22.44
N ALA A 132 4.63 -5.75 22.90
CA ALA A 132 4.81 -5.51 24.33
C ALA A 132 3.51 -5.02 25.00
N ALA A 133 2.85 -4.02 24.42
CA ALA A 133 1.70 -3.36 25.03
C ALA A 133 0.40 -4.19 24.97
N GLU A 134 0.13 -4.86 23.84
CA GLU A 134 -1.16 -5.52 23.58
C GLU A 134 -1.10 -7.05 23.59
N LYS A 135 0.11 -7.64 23.55
CA LYS A 135 0.32 -9.10 23.60
C LYS A 135 1.12 -9.56 24.81
N SER A 136 1.45 -8.64 25.72
CA SER A 136 2.22 -8.92 26.95
C SER A 136 3.52 -9.67 26.67
N VAL A 137 4.13 -9.44 25.51
CA VAL A 137 5.41 -10.04 25.15
C VAL A 137 6.53 -9.28 25.84
N ASN A 138 7.44 -9.98 26.49
CA ASN A 138 8.62 -9.39 27.12
C ASN A 138 9.67 -8.97 26.06
N CYS A 139 9.36 -7.95 25.28
CA CYS A 139 10.25 -7.40 24.26
C CYS A 139 10.30 -5.87 24.37
N VAL A 140 11.38 -5.29 23.86
CA VAL A 140 11.57 -3.83 23.82
C VAL A 140 11.71 -3.35 22.38
N ASP A 141 11.49 -2.06 22.14
CA ASP A 141 11.73 -1.46 20.82
C ASP A 141 13.23 -1.32 20.55
N VAL A 142 13.85 -2.39 20.04
CA VAL A 142 15.28 -2.42 19.70
C VAL A 142 15.65 -1.56 18.49
N VAL A 143 14.66 -1.04 17.77
CA VAL A 143 14.88 -0.06 16.69
C VAL A 143 15.08 1.33 17.28
N ASP A 144 14.59 1.59 18.49
CA ASP A 144 14.78 2.90 19.14
C ASP A 144 16.26 3.19 19.38
N GLY A 145 16.65 4.43 19.04
CA GLY A 145 18.05 4.86 19.01
C GLY A 145 18.88 4.37 17.80
N VAL A 146 18.34 3.51 16.92
CA VAL A 146 19.04 3.13 15.67
C VAL A 146 18.91 4.23 14.63
N LYS A 147 20.04 4.71 14.10
CA LYS A 147 20.04 5.66 12.98
C LYS A 147 19.33 5.06 11.77
N LEU A 148 18.16 5.61 11.42
CA LEU A 148 17.42 5.20 10.24
C LEU A 148 18.09 5.76 8.97
N PRO A 149 18.00 5.05 7.83
CA PRO A 149 18.42 5.61 6.54
C PRO A 149 17.71 6.93 6.25
N GLU A 150 18.39 7.80 5.50
CA GLU A 150 17.81 9.07 5.07
C GLU A 150 16.54 8.84 4.24
N PRO A 151 15.51 9.69 4.41
CA PRO A 151 14.34 9.63 3.55
C PRO A 151 14.76 9.91 2.10
N GLY A 152 14.37 9.04 1.18
CA GLY A 152 14.65 9.24 -0.23
C GLY A 152 13.98 10.50 -0.77
N LYS A 153 14.61 11.12 -1.77
CA LYS A 153 14.12 12.33 -2.41
C LYS A 153 12.70 12.10 -2.96
N PRO A 154 11.76 13.06 -2.78
CA PRO A 154 10.44 12.98 -3.40
C PRO A 154 10.58 12.79 -4.90
N ARG A 155 9.86 11.83 -5.48
CA ARG A 155 9.78 11.72 -6.95
C ARG A 155 9.02 12.94 -7.46
N SER A 156 9.71 13.84 -8.14
CA SER A 156 9.19 15.15 -8.55
C SER A 156 9.14 15.35 -10.06
N LYS A 157 9.46 14.33 -10.87
CA LYS A 157 9.43 14.49 -12.33
C LYS A 157 8.00 14.83 -12.77
N ILE A 158 7.88 16.00 -13.41
CA ILE A 158 6.72 16.45 -14.15
C ILE A 158 6.76 15.76 -15.51
N ILE A 159 5.61 15.29 -15.97
CA ILE A 159 5.45 14.68 -17.28
C ILE A 159 5.16 15.81 -18.27
N GLU A 160 6.01 16.01 -19.25
CA GLU A 160 5.75 17.02 -20.28
C GLU A 160 4.57 16.62 -21.18
N PRO A 161 3.85 17.55 -21.81
CA PRO A 161 2.72 17.23 -22.68
C PRO A 161 3.05 16.20 -23.77
N TYR A 162 4.23 16.32 -24.40
CA TYR A 162 4.66 15.34 -25.40
C TYR A 162 4.98 13.97 -24.79
N GLU A 163 5.57 13.91 -23.59
CA GLU A 163 5.83 12.65 -22.87
C GLU A 163 4.50 11.95 -22.51
N TYR A 164 3.48 12.74 -22.17
CA TYR A 164 2.14 12.23 -21.90
C TYR A 164 1.52 11.56 -23.13
N GLU A 165 1.56 12.22 -24.29
CA GLU A 165 1.07 11.63 -25.55
C GLU A 165 1.83 10.35 -25.90
N MET A 166 3.17 10.37 -25.81
CA MET A 166 3.98 9.17 -26.03
C MET A 166 3.61 8.01 -25.09
N ILE A 167 3.30 8.30 -23.82
CA ILE A 167 2.82 7.29 -22.86
C ILE A 167 1.45 6.76 -23.27
N LEU A 168 0.52 7.64 -23.67
CA LEU A 168 -0.82 7.23 -24.10
C LEU A 168 -0.76 6.32 -25.33
N ASP A 169 0.07 6.64 -26.31
CA ASP A 169 0.24 5.84 -27.53
C ASP A 169 0.70 4.41 -27.25
N ARG A 170 1.43 4.20 -26.14
CA ARG A 170 1.92 2.87 -25.72
C ARG A 170 1.09 2.25 -24.61
N ALA A 171 0.05 2.94 -24.12
CA ALA A 171 -0.86 2.42 -23.10
C ALA A 171 -1.85 1.44 -23.73
N SER A 172 -2.18 0.36 -23.00
CA SER A 172 -3.23 -0.56 -23.45
C SER A 172 -4.60 0.10 -23.41
N ASP A 173 -5.54 -0.39 -24.22
CA ASP A 173 -6.91 0.15 -24.32
C ASP A 173 -7.63 0.22 -22.96
N LYS A 174 -7.35 -0.74 -22.07
CA LYS A 174 -7.91 -0.75 -20.71
C LYS A 174 -7.27 0.29 -19.79
N ALA A 175 -6.00 0.64 -19.99
CA ALA A 175 -5.25 1.56 -19.14
C ALA A 175 -5.31 3.02 -19.64
N LYS A 176 -5.38 3.23 -20.96
CA LYS A 176 -5.45 4.54 -21.62
C LYS A 176 -6.52 5.47 -21.02
N PRO A 177 -7.81 5.08 -20.91
CA PRO A 177 -8.83 5.97 -20.35
C PRO A 177 -8.62 6.27 -18.86
N ILE A 178 -8.01 5.35 -18.10
CA ILE A 178 -7.65 5.58 -16.69
C ILE A 178 -6.58 6.66 -16.57
N ILE A 179 -5.58 6.63 -17.46
CA ILE A 179 -4.49 7.61 -17.51
C ILE A 179 -5.08 8.99 -17.88
N MET A 180 -5.96 9.05 -18.88
CA MET A 180 -6.60 10.28 -19.32
C MET A 180 -7.48 10.91 -18.22
N VAL A 181 -8.32 10.12 -17.55
CA VAL A 181 -9.11 10.64 -16.42
C VAL A 181 -8.20 11.13 -15.29
N ALA A 182 -7.12 10.41 -14.98
CA ALA A 182 -6.18 10.86 -13.95
C ALA A 182 -5.46 12.16 -14.33
N TRP A 183 -5.13 12.33 -15.61
CA TRP A 183 -4.48 13.52 -16.17
C TRP A 183 -5.35 14.77 -16.08
N GLU A 184 -6.66 14.61 -16.26
CA GLU A 184 -7.61 15.73 -16.19
C GLU A 184 -8.10 16.04 -14.77
N THR A 185 -8.16 15.05 -13.87
CA THR A 185 -8.84 15.24 -12.57
C THR A 185 -7.89 15.35 -11.38
N ALA A 186 -6.60 15.05 -11.58
CA ALA A 186 -5.60 14.85 -10.53
C ALA A 186 -6.01 13.81 -9.46
N MET A 187 -7.05 13.00 -9.67
CA MET A 187 -7.57 12.07 -8.67
C MET A 187 -6.56 11.00 -8.28
N ARG A 188 -6.70 10.43 -7.06
CA ARG A 188 -5.87 9.29 -6.68
C ARG A 188 -6.25 8.08 -7.52
N ARG A 189 -5.29 7.19 -7.81
CA ARG A 189 -5.54 5.97 -8.58
C ARG A 189 -6.73 5.15 -8.07
N SER A 190 -6.86 4.98 -6.76
CA SER A 190 -7.98 4.25 -6.15
C SER A 190 -9.32 4.96 -6.34
N GLU A 191 -9.33 6.30 -6.34
CA GLU A 191 -10.53 7.11 -6.57
C GLU A 191 -10.96 6.97 -8.03
N VAL A 192 -10.03 7.06 -8.99
CA VAL A 192 -10.32 6.84 -10.42
C VAL A 192 -10.89 5.45 -10.66
N LEU A 193 -10.28 4.42 -10.09
CA LEU A 193 -10.72 3.02 -10.24
C LEU A 193 -12.05 2.69 -9.53
N ALA A 194 -12.52 3.57 -8.64
CA ALA A 194 -13.79 3.42 -7.96
C ALA A 194 -14.96 4.11 -8.70
N LEU A 195 -14.68 4.87 -9.77
CA LEU A 195 -15.69 5.64 -10.48
C LEU A 195 -16.81 4.77 -11.05
N THR A 196 -18.03 5.28 -10.90
CA THR A 196 -19.26 4.76 -11.49
C THR A 196 -20.05 5.91 -12.10
N PRO A 197 -20.92 5.69 -13.10
CA PRO A 197 -21.75 6.76 -13.67
C PRO A 197 -22.58 7.52 -12.61
N ALA A 198 -23.04 6.85 -11.55
CA ALA A 198 -23.81 7.44 -10.45
C ALA A 198 -23.10 8.60 -9.74
N MET A 199 -21.77 8.62 -9.78
CA MET A 199 -20.96 9.59 -9.07
C MET A 199 -20.74 10.89 -9.87
N ILE A 200 -21.12 10.90 -11.15
CA ILE A 200 -20.82 12.00 -12.06
C ILE A 200 -22.08 12.84 -12.26
N ASN A 201 -21.99 14.12 -11.91
CA ASN A 201 -23.04 15.09 -12.22
C ASN A 201 -22.59 15.94 -13.43
N PHE A 202 -23.07 15.57 -14.62
CA PHE A 202 -22.70 16.27 -15.86
C PHE A 202 -23.24 17.71 -15.94
N ASN A 203 -24.34 18.01 -15.25
CA ASN A 203 -24.91 19.38 -15.22
C ASN A 203 -24.08 20.30 -14.34
N LYS A 204 -23.73 19.83 -13.13
CA LYS A 204 -22.89 20.56 -12.18
C LYS A 204 -21.40 20.48 -12.52
N LYS A 205 -21.00 19.61 -13.45
CA LYS A 205 -19.63 19.36 -13.89
C LYS A 205 -18.71 18.91 -12.75
N VAL A 206 -19.20 18.00 -11.90
CA VAL A 206 -18.45 17.47 -10.75
C VAL A 206 -18.54 15.95 -10.65
N ILE A 207 -17.51 15.34 -10.08
CA ILE A 207 -17.53 13.98 -9.53
C ILE A 207 -17.72 14.08 -8.02
N THR A 208 -18.70 13.38 -7.47
CA THR A 208 -18.88 13.25 -6.03
C THR A 208 -18.21 11.96 -5.54
N LEU A 209 -17.17 12.10 -4.72
CA LEU A 209 -16.50 10.98 -4.05
C LEU A 209 -17.08 10.80 -2.65
N THR A 210 -17.62 9.62 -2.35
CA THR A 210 -18.22 9.33 -1.04
C THR A 210 -17.17 8.87 -0.02
N TYR A 211 -17.56 8.87 1.27
CA TYR A 211 -16.73 8.53 2.42
C TYR A 211 -15.94 7.21 2.28
N ASP A 212 -16.57 6.19 1.70
CA ASP A 212 -16.01 4.85 1.50
C ASP A 212 -15.00 4.77 0.34
N GLN A 213 -14.96 5.80 -0.52
CA GLN A 213 -14.16 5.84 -1.73
C GLN A 213 -12.94 6.74 -1.61
N THR A 214 -12.92 7.67 -0.64
CA THR A 214 -11.75 8.50 -0.39
C THR A 214 -10.80 7.85 0.61
N LYS A 215 -9.50 7.96 0.36
CA LYS A 215 -8.44 7.39 1.23
C LYS A 215 -8.51 7.92 2.68
N ASN A 216 -9.19 9.04 2.89
CA ASN A 216 -9.19 9.81 4.12
C ASN A 216 -10.55 9.82 4.86
N GLY A 217 -11.60 9.21 4.31
CA GLY A 217 -12.92 9.22 4.94
C GLY A 217 -13.58 10.61 4.95
N GLU A 218 -13.36 11.40 3.90
CA GLU A 218 -14.02 12.70 3.73
C GLU A 218 -14.66 12.72 2.34
N ALA A 219 -15.96 13.00 2.26
CA ALA A 219 -16.61 13.21 0.98
C ALA A 219 -16.06 14.49 0.35
N ARG A 220 -15.80 14.46 -0.96
CA ARG A 220 -15.37 15.65 -1.70
C ARG A 220 -15.90 15.62 -3.11
N GLU A 221 -16.05 16.80 -3.69
CA GLU A 221 -16.33 16.97 -5.09
C GLU A 221 -15.04 17.27 -5.87
N VAL A 222 -14.93 16.72 -7.07
CA VAL A 222 -13.83 16.99 -8.00
C VAL A 222 -14.42 17.71 -9.20
N PRO A 223 -14.03 18.97 -9.47
CA PRO A 223 -14.49 19.70 -10.65
C PRO A 223 -13.94 19.06 -11.93
N LEU A 224 -14.71 19.12 -13.00
CA LEU A 224 -14.38 18.54 -14.30
C LEU A 224 -14.10 19.61 -15.34
N SER A 225 -12.98 19.47 -16.05
CA SER A 225 -12.72 20.23 -17.28
C SER A 225 -13.71 19.82 -18.39
N SER A 226 -13.81 20.64 -19.44
CA SER A 226 -14.57 20.29 -20.65
C SER A 226 -14.10 18.95 -21.24
N THR A 227 -12.79 18.76 -21.33
CA THR A 227 -12.16 17.51 -21.80
C THR A 227 -12.52 16.32 -20.91
N ALA A 228 -12.48 16.49 -19.59
CA ALA A 228 -12.86 15.43 -18.66
C ALA A 228 -14.34 15.05 -18.81
N LEU A 229 -15.22 16.03 -19.03
CA LEU A 229 -16.66 15.79 -19.23
C LEU A 229 -16.92 14.98 -20.48
N GLU A 230 -16.30 15.34 -21.60
CA GLU A 230 -16.46 14.62 -22.87
C GLU A 230 -15.99 13.17 -22.74
N LEU A 231 -14.79 12.98 -22.18
CA LEU A 231 -14.24 11.65 -21.91
C LEU A 231 -15.17 10.82 -21.02
N LEU A 232 -15.66 11.39 -19.93
CA LEU A 232 -16.54 10.67 -19.00
C LEU A 232 -17.91 10.40 -19.60
N LYS A 233 -18.44 11.26 -20.47
CA LYS A 233 -19.68 10.99 -21.21
C LYS A 233 -19.52 9.75 -22.09
N GLN A 234 -18.44 9.69 -22.86
CA GLN A 234 -18.13 8.53 -23.71
C GLN A 234 -17.94 7.25 -22.88
N LEU A 235 -17.23 7.33 -21.75
CA LEU A 235 -17.00 6.17 -20.90
C LEU A 235 -18.27 5.64 -20.20
N CYS A 236 -19.22 6.54 -19.92
CA CYS A 236 -20.51 6.21 -19.30
C CYS A 236 -21.57 5.74 -20.30
N ASP A 237 -21.38 5.97 -21.59
CA ASP A 237 -22.36 5.61 -22.60
C ASP A 237 -22.64 4.10 -22.60
N GLY A 238 -23.92 3.73 -22.61
CA GLY A 238 -24.38 2.34 -22.48
C GLY A 238 -24.02 1.62 -21.16
N ARG A 239 -23.48 2.29 -20.14
CA ARG A 239 -23.13 1.68 -18.84
C ARG A 239 -24.26 1.80 -17.82
N GLU A 240 -24.42 0.75 -17.02
CA GLU A 240 -25.31 0.80 -15.85
C GLU A 240 -24.84 1.83 -14.81
N ARG A 241 -25.79 2.47 -14.14
CA ARG A 241 -25.54 3.58 -13.21
C ARG A 241 -24.52 3.25 -12.11
N ARG A 242 -24.50 2.03 -11.59
CA ARG A 242 -23.60 1.61 -10.48
C ARG A 242 -22.43 0.75 -10.93
N ALA A 243 -22.29 0.46 -12.22
CA ALA A 243 -21.18 -0.33 -12.73
C ALA A 243 -19.87 0.46 -12.63
N LYS A 244 -18.78 -0.21 -12.27
CA LYS A 244 -17.44 0.40 -12.31
C LYS A 244 -17.07 0.73 -13.75
N LEU A 245 -16.59 1.95 -13.98
CA LEU A 245 -16.08 2.37 -15.29
C LEU A 245 -14.82 1.60 -15.69
N PHE A 246 -14.05 1.14 -14.70
CA PHE A 246 -12.76 0.47 -14.93
C PHE A 246 -12.69 -0.87 -14.20
N THR A 247 -12.13 -1.87 -14.88
CA THR A 247 -12.01 -3.25 -14.37
C THR A 247 -10.59 -3.60 -13.89
N LEU A 248 -9.59 -2.75 -14.19
CA LEU A 248 -8.21 -3.01 -13.78
C LEU A 248 -8.03 -2.83 -12.27
N THR A 249 -7.24 -3.72 -11.68
CA THR A 249 -6.82 -3.59 -10.27
C THR A 249 -5.78 -2.47 -10.11
N PRO A 250 -5.62 -1.88 -8.91
CA PRO A 250 -4.61 -0.85 -8.67
C PRO A 250 -3.18 -1.28 -9.03
N TYR A 251 -2.85 -2.55 -8.80
CA TYR A 251 -1.55 -3.11 -9.19
C TYR A 251 -1.43 -3.19 -10.72
N ALA A 252 -2.44 -3.70 -11.41
CA ALA A 252 -2.46 -3.79 -12.86
C ALA A 252 -2.28 -2.42 -13.53
N VAL A 253 -2.96 -1.37 -13.05
CA VAL A 253 -2.75 0.01 -13.54
C VAL A 253 -1.33 0.49 -13.32
N THR A 254 -0.72 0.17 -12.16
CA THR A 254 0.68 0.54 -11.88
C THR A 254 1.62 -0.08 -12.91
N GLN A 255 1.45 -1.38 -13.17
CA GLN A 255 2.30 -2.10 -14.11
C GLN A 255 2.05 -1.68 -15.55
N ALA A 256 0.79 -1.47 -15.93
CA ALA A 256 0.41 -1.00 -17.27
C ALA A 256 1.03 0.37 -17.57
N PHE A 257 0.90 1.33 -16.65
CA PHE A 257 1.52 2.65 -16.80
C PHE A 257 3.05 2.55 -16.86
N ARG A 258 3.67 1.77 -15.95
CA ARG A 258 5.13 1.58 -15.94
C ARG A 258 5.62 0.97 -17.25
N ARG A 259 4.89 0.01 -17.82
CA ARG A 259 5.19 -0.61 -19.11
C ARG A 259 5.08 0.41 -20.23
N ALA A 260 3.98 1.17 -20.29
CA ALA A 260 3.76 2.21 -21.31
C ALA A 260 4.86 3.27 -21.27
N ALA A 261 5.17 3.82 -20.10
CA ALA A 261 6.25 4.79 -19.92
C ALA A 261 7.62 4.24 -20.33
N ARG A 262 7.92 2.98 -20.00
CA ARG A 262 9.18 2.33 -20.44
C ARG A 262 9.24 2.19 -21.96
N LEU A 263 8.15 1.79 -22.60
CA LEU A 263 8.07 1.66 -24.08
C LEU A 263 8.13 3.02 -24.78
N ALA A 264 7.67 4.08 -24.11
CA ALA A 264 7.77 5.46 -24.55
C ALA A 264 9.12 6.11 -24.23
N HIS A 265 10.08 5.37 -23.63
CA HIS A 265 11.36 5.91 -23.16
C HIS A 265 11.25 7.07 -22.16
N VAL A 266 10.13 7.15 -21.43
CA VAL A 266 9.89 8.14 -20.38
C VAL A 266 10.28 7.53 -19.02
N TYR A 267 11.47 7.86 -18.55
CA TYR A 267 12.01 7.35 -17.29
C TYR A 267 11.74 8.29 -16.10
N GLY A 268 11.83 7.76 -14.88
CA GLY A 268 11.65 8.53 -13.64
C GLY A 268 10.19 8.83 -13.26
N VAL A 269 9.22 8.36 -14.05
CA VAL A 269 7.78 8.58 -13.82
C VAL A 269 7.09 7.35 -13.26
N CYS A 270 6.00 7.58 -12.55
CA CYS A 270 5.07 6.53 -12.12
C CYS A 270 3.63 7.06 -12.26
N PHE A 271 2.63 6.20 -12.09
CA PHE A 271 1.24 6.64 -12.22
C PHE A 271 0.92 7.83 -11.29
N HIS A 272 1.56 7.92 -10.12
CA HIS A 272 1.36 9.06 -9.22
C HIS A 272 1.98 10.38 -9.74
N SER A 273 2.95 10.32 -10.65
CA SER A 273 3.53 11.48 -11.33
C SER A 273 2.49 12.23 -12.15
N ILE A 274 1.45 11.54 -12.67
CA ILE A 274 0.32 12.18 -13.36
C ILE A 274 -0.33 13.22 -12.45
N ARG A 275 -0.68 12.82 -11.21
CA ARG A 275 -1.31 13.73 -10.24
C ARG A 275 -0.42 14.94 -9.93
N HIS A 276 0.88 14.73 -9.75
CA HIS A 276 1.82 15.83 -9.54
C HIS A 276 1.85 16.80 -10.73
N THR A 277 1.87 16.23 -11.94
CA THR A 277 1.87 16.98 -13.20
C THR A 277 0.58 17.77 -13.37
N THR A 278 -0.59 17.15 -13.18
CA THR A 278 -1.89 17.83 -13.29
C THR A 278 -2.02 19.00 -12.32
N ILE A 279 -1.58 18.84 -11.06
CA ILE A 279 -1.62 19.94 -10.08
C ILE A 279 -0.68 21.07 -10.51
N THR A 280 0.50 20.75 -11.02
CA THR A 280 1.47 21.73 -11.53
C THR A 280 0.89 22.49 -12.73
N ARG A 281 0.29 21.79 -13.70
CA ARG A 281 -0.40 22.39 -14.85
C ARG A 281 -1.50 23.36 -14.41
N TYR A 282 -2.34 22.98 -13.45
CA TYR A 282 -3.38 23.88 -12.94
C TYR A 282 -2.80 25.09 -12.19
N ALA A 283 -1.71 24.91 -11.43
CA ALA A 283 -1.03 26.04 -10.80
C ALA A 283 -0.47 27.00 -11.86
N GLU A 284 0.13 26.48 -12.93
CA GLU A 284 0.62 27.27 -14.06
C GLU A 284 -0.50 27.97 -14.83
N MET A 285 -1.71 27.40 -14.87
CA MET A 285 -2.91 28.06 -15.39
C MET A 285 -3.44 29.17 -14.48
N GLY A 286 -2.86 29.39 -13.29
CA GLY A 286 -3.23 30.47 -12.38
C GLY A 286 -4.23 30.09 -11.29
N PHE A 287 -4.51 28.80 -11.11
CA PHE A 287 -5.39 28.36 -10.01
C PHE A 287 -4.72 28.63 -8.66
N ASN A 288 -5.47 29.23 -7.73
CA ASN A 288 -4.96 29.50 -6.40
C ASN A 288 -4.90 28.21 -5.55
N THR A 289 -4.20 28.27 -4.41
CA THR A 289 -3.94 27.09 -3.59
C THR A 289 -5.21 26.42 -3.06
N LEU A 290 -6.27 27.17 -2.76
CA LEU A 290 -7.55 26.61 -2.30
C LEU A 290 -8.28 25.89 -3.44
N GLN A 291 -8.26 26.43 -4.65
CA GLN A 291 -8.81 25.77 -5.83
C GLN A 291 -8.04 24.47 -6.15
N LEU A 292 -6.71 24.51 -6.10
CA LEU A 292 -5.86 23.32 -6.25
C LEU A 292 -6.13 22.29 -5.14
N GLN A 293 -6.43 22.74 -3.92
CA GLN A 293 -6.83 21.88 -2.82
C GLN A 293 -8.16 21.18 -3.10
N CYS A 294 -9.14 21.90 -3.63
CA CYS A 294 -10.44 21.35 -4.05
C CYS A 294 -10.25 20.26 -5.13
N ILE A 295 -9.51 20.58 -6.20
CA ILE A 295 -9.22 19.66 -7.31
C ILE A 295 -8.50 18.40 -6.82
N SER A 296 -7.41 18.59 -6.08
CA SER A 296 -6.54 17.48 -5.69
C SER A 296 -7.04 16.73 -4.45
N GLY A 297 -7.74 17.35 -3.51
CA GLY A 297 -8.11 16.74 -2.23
C GLY A 297 -6.91 16.51 -1.31
N HIS A 298 -5.99 17.48 -1.26
CA HIS A 298 -4.96 17.55 -0.22
C HIS A 298 -5.55 18.09 1.09
N LYS A 299 -5.18 17.49 2.22
CA LYS A 299 -5.74 17.90 3.53
C LYS A 299 -5.17 19.23 4.01
N THR A 300 -3.87 19.43 3.84
CA THR A 300 -3.20 20.65 4.29
C THR A 300 -2.64 21.41 3.09
N ILE A 301 -2.72 22.73 3.16
CA ILE A 301 -2.16 23.67 2.19
C ILE A 301 -0.63 23.47 2.07
N SER A 302 0.04 23.08 3.15
CA SER A 302 1.47 22.75 3.16
C SER A 302 1.86 21.66 2.16
N MET A 303 0.97 20.71 1.84
CA MET A 303 1.22 19.70 0.80
C MET A 303 1.23 20.29 -0.62
N LEU A 304 0.62 21.47 -0.81
CA LEU A 304 0.54 22.20 -2.06
C LEU A 304 1.57 23.32 -2.18
N ALA A 305 2.27 23.67 -1.10
CA ALA A 305 3.26 24.76 -1.08
C ALA A 305 4.31 24.65 -2.20
N ARG A 306 4.65 23.42 -2.61
CA ARG A 306 5.59 23.14 -3.69
C ARG A 306 5.07 23.44 -5.11
N TYR A 307 3.77 23.67 -5.28
CA TYR A 307 3.15 24.04 -6.56
C TYR A 307 2.70 25.50 -6.58
N SER A 308 2.62 26.16 -5.41
CA SER A 308 2.18 27.55 -5.28
C SER A 308 3.30 28.56 -5.56
N HIS A 309 4.27 28.22 -6.42
CA HIS A 309 5.27 29.17 -6.87
C HIS A 309 4.60 30.14 -7.85
N ILE A 310 3.90 31.13 -7.30
CA ILE A 310 3.33 32.21 -8.08
C ILE A 310 4.51 33.03 -8.62
N LYS A 311 4.69 33.04 -9.94
CA LYS A 311 5.71 33.88 -10.58
C LYS A 311 5.36 35.34 -10.34
N ALA A 312 6.33 36.17 -9.93
CA ALA A 312 6.13 37.59 -9.69
C ALA A 312 5.49 38.31 -10.89
N SER A 313 5.85 37.90 -12.12
CA SER A 313 5.24 38.41 -13.35
C SER A 313 3.72 38.23 -13.39
N LYS A 314 3.22 37.06 -12.96
CA LYS A 314 1.78 36.80 -12.91
C LYS A 314 1.06 37.57 -11.80
N VAL A 315 1.76 37.89 -10.72
CA VAL A 315 1.18 38.76 -9.67
C VAL A 315 1.08 40.19 -10.21
N ALA A 316 2.10 40.67 -10.93
CA ALA A 316 2.09 41.99 -11.54
C ALA A 316 0.92 42.14 -12.54
N ASP A 317 0.63 41.12 -13.35
CA ASP A 317 -0.53 41.13 -14.27
C ASP A 317 -1.88 41.25 -13.55
N LEU A 318 -1.98 40.81 -12.29
CA LEU A 318 -3.20 40.91 -11.46
C LEU A 318 -3.31 42.23 -10.69
N MET A 319 -2.25 43.02 -10.63
CA MET A 319 -2.20 44.30 -9.90
C MET A 319 -2.56 45.50 -10.79
N ASN A 320 -2.69 45.29 -12.10
CA ASN A 320 -3.11 46.28 -13.10
C ASN A 320 -4.53 45.99 -13.58
#